data_AF-A0A9D2HSM5-F1
#
_entry.id   AF-A0A9D2HSM5-F1
#
_cell.length_a   1.000
_cell.length_b   1.000
_cell.length_c   1.000
_cell.angle_alpha   90.00
_cell.angle_beta   90.00
_cell.angle_gamma   90.00
#
_symmetry.space_group_name_H-M   'P 1'
#
loop_
_entity.id
_entity.type
_entity.pdbx_description
1 polymer ?
#
loop_
_entity_poly.entity_id
_entity_poly.type
_entity_poly.pdbx_seq_one_letter_code
_entity_poly.pdbx_strand_id
1 'polypeptide(L)'
;ITMEDLYKMLSTADKKGNKTDCHYQSMSIYNDVLTKECIGELTACLNNLCRQYEKLTEDYGKGKVKQAMDELFWPYWRSDEDKTGNTPFYFIPHYKKIENNKTDNTPYTLTYPQQVVFHAICVYLTTCKEVNTNRLKDWMHFVWNVVENSYIDKEQSISAIRFFGKGINELPKLGNAAMPNNASDDIITYLAGIDESQIKDTFSRRQLLEEISKAKQIKKGPDWKGKIYAAENFTFFKGAIAFLFNNEEGKVDWSCFDKKMETARLLFDKEGIRTEKRVEALHTLYSYCDSWELQFWWNAKIFTCTAKTWKENILTKVNTSNEYIYSKPVHHLLMGHSPSNETKSDKIRLLANESFVRFLVSENTNNWNLYIRHPHDALYYCGYKYGVMLNYPMRDTYLNQLLDAGIIELTDSNKRIAGTGLFWGNLSINFIYHVNGKELYLQWYKQSNNKEYDIYLMTQEWDYKRRNIVLENEQGDKKQYYCFNIAKPSDGTPYIKSFCQQVETEFAEFISEKNIQ
;
A
#
# COMPACT_ATOMS: atom_id res chain seq x y z
N ILE A 1 2.04 -19.27 -30.72
CA ILE A 1 3.48 -18.95 -30.62
C ILE A 1 3.67 -18.21 -29.31
N THR A 2 4.42 -18.77 -28.36
CA THR A 2 4.72 -18.10 -27.09
C THR A 2 5.83 -17.06 -27.29
N MET A 3 6.03 -16.13 -26.35
CA MET A 3 7.07 -15.10 -26.46
C MET A 3 8.49 -15.72 -26.54
N GLU A 4 8.67 -16.87 -25.92
CA GLU A 4 9.92 -17.64 -25.89
C GLU A 4 10.19 -18.36 -27.23
N ASP A 5 9.13 -18.72 -27.96
CA ASP A 5 9.22 -19.23 -29.33
C ASP A 5 9.62 -18.12 -30.32
N LEU A 6 9.12 -16.90 -30.12
CA LEU A 6 9.39 -15.78 -31.03
C LEU A 6 10.87 -15.34 -31.01
N TYR A 7 11.50 -15.29 -29.82
CA TYR A 7 12.90 -14.89 -29.67
C TYR A 7 13.87 -15.96 -30.22
N LYS A 8 13.55 -17.25 -30.07
CA LYS A 8 14.31 -18.36 -30.66
C LYS A 8 14.20 -18.39 -32.19
N MET A 9 13.08 -17.93 -32.75
CA MET A 9 12.88 -17.81 -34.20
C MET A 9 13.56 -16.55 -34.80
N LEU A 10 13.89 -15.56 -33.98
CA LEU A 10 14.45 -14.28 -34.44
C LEU A 10 15.96 -14.30 -34.64
N SER A 11 16.69 -15.12 -33.88
CA SER A 11 18.14 -15.19 -33.99
C SER A 11 18.66 -16.59 -33.67
N THR A 12 19.44 -17.16 -34.59
CA THR A 12 20.33 -18.29 -34.27
C THR A 12 21.70 -17.77 -33.93
N ALA A 13 22.22 -18.22 -32.79
CA ALA A 13 23.61 -18.04 -32.40
C ALA A 13 24.47 -19.05 -33.15
N ASP A 14 25.28 -18.59 -34.10
CA ASP A 14 26.25 -19.42 -34.79
C ASP A 14 27.56 -19.36 -34.01
N LYS A 15 27.97 -20.49 -33.42
CA LYS A 15 29.24 -20.59 -32.67
C LYS A 15 30.35 -21.04 -33.62
N LYS A 16 31.08 -20.08 -34.20
CA LYS A 16 32.34 -20.34 -34.89
C LYS A 16 33.51 -19.88 -34.02
N GLY A 17 34.15 -20.83 -33.33
CA GLY A 17 35.25 -20.56 -32.40
C GLY A 17 34.80 -19.83 -31.12
N ASN A 18 35.64 -18.95 -30.56
CA ASN A 18 35.34 -18.17 -29.34
C ASN A 18 34.40 -16.97 -29.57
N LYS A 19 33.80 -16.82 -30.76
CA LYS A 19 32.83 -15.77 -31.06
C LYS A 19 31.45 -16.37 -31.33
N THR A 20 30.44 -15.73 -30.76
CA THR A 20 29.03 -16.05 -31.02
C THR A 20 28.49 -14.96 -31.94
N ASP A 21 28.28 -15.29 -33.20
CA ASP A 21 27.66 -14.37 -34.16
C ASP A 21 26.15 -14.67 -34.20
N CYS A 22 25.33 -13.65 -33.96
CA CYS A 22 23.87 -13.77 -34.04
C CYS A 22 23.39 -13.37 -35.43
N HIS A 23 22.76 -14.31 -36.16
CA HIS A 23 22.16 -14.02 -37.46
C HIS A 23 20.64 -13.96 -37.35
N TYR A 24 20.04 -12.87 -37.86
CA TYR A 24 18.58 -12.74 -38.00
C TYR A 24 18.09 -13.76 -39.03
N GLN A 25 17.18 -14.66 -38.64
CA GLN A 25 16.81 -15.81 -39.47
C GLN A 25 15.83 -15.46 -40.60
N SER A 26 14.79 -14.64 -40.34
CA SER A 26 13.87 -14.17 -41.39
C SER A 26 12.89 -13.11 -40.86
N MET A 27 12.59 -12.09 -41.67
CA MET A 27 11.45 -11.17 -41.40
C MET A 27 10.09 -11.82 -41.64
N SER A 28 10.04 -13.02 -42.25
CA SER A 28 8.78 -13.70 -42.59
C SER A 28 7.90 -14.02 -41.38
N ILE A 29 8.48 -14.08 -40.17
CA ILE A 29 7.73 -14.26 -38.93
C ILE A 29 6.77 -13.09 -38.63
N TYR A 30 7.04 -11.93 -39.24
CA TYR A 30 6.21 -10.74 -39.12
C TYR A 30 5.22 -10.61 -40.28
N ASN A 31 5.16 -11.54 -41.24
CA ASN A 31 4.27 -11.44 -42.40
C ASN A 31 2.80 -11.29 -41.99
N ASP A 32 2.38 -11.97 -40.92
CA ASP A 32 1.01 -11.90 -40.41
C ASP A 32 0.70 -10.58 -39.67
N VAL A 33 1.73 -9.78 -39.36
CA VAL A 33 1.64 -8.53 -38.58
C VAL A 33 2.00 -7.30 -39.41
N LEU A 34 2.90 -7.40 -40.38
CA LEU A 34 3.31 -6.32 -41.29
C LEU A 34 2.34 -6.19 -42.47
N THR A 35 1.05 -6.05 -42.17
CA THR A 35 0.05 -5.74 -43.19
C THR A 35 0.27 -4.33 -43.74
N LYS A 36 -0.35 -4.02 -44.87
CA LYS A 36 -0.30 -2.68 -45.48
C LYS A 36 -0.75 -1.60 -44.49
N GLU A 37 -1.79 -1.88 -43.71
CA GLU A 37 -2.33 -1.00 -42.68
C GLU A 37 -1.30 -0.76 -41.58
N CYS A 38 -0.70 -1.84 -41.05
CA CYS A 38 0.32 -1.73 -39.99
C CYS A 38 1.55 -0.95 -40.46
N ILE A 39 2.01 -1.18 -41.70
CA ILE A 39 3.10 -0.40 -42.30
C ILE A 39 2.71 1.07 -42.45
N GLY A 40 1.46 1.36 -42.82
CA GLY A 40 0.92 2.71 -42.90
C GLY A 40 0.95 3.43 -41.55
N GLU A 41 0.46 2.77 -40.49
CA GLU A 41 0.49 3.31 -39.12
C GLU A 41 1.91 3.52 -38.60
N LEU A 42 2.81 2.54 -38.83
CA LEU A 42 4.22 2.66 -38.47
C LEU A 42 4.88 3.85 -39.18
N THR A 43 4.58 4.02 -40.47
CA THR A 43 5.09 5.15 -41.27
C THR A 43 4.59 6.48 -40.72
N ALA A 44 3.30 6.59 -40.37
CA ALA A 44 2.74 7.79 -39.76
C ALA A 44 3.41 8.12 -38.42
N CYS A 45 3.54 7.11 -37.54
CA CYS A 45 4.21 7.24 -36.25
C CYS A 45 5.65 7.75 -36.39
N LEU A 46 6.46 7.12 -37.25
CA LEU A 46 7.86 7.50 -37.45
C LEU A 46 8.00 8.88 -38.08
N ASN A 47 7.14 9.26 -39.02
CA ASN A 47 7.14 10.59 -39.62
C ASN A 47 6.82 11.67 -38.58
N ASN A 48 5.83 11.43 -37.71
CA ASN A 48 5.49 12.38 -36.64
C ASN A 48 6.55 12.43 -35.54
N LEU A 49 7.21 11.31 -35.24
CA LEU A 49 8.38 11.29 -34.36
C LEU A 49 9.52 12.14 -34.94
N CYS A 50 9.81 11.99 -36.24
CA CYS A 50 10.84 12.77 -36.94
C CYS A 50 10.54 14.28 -36.86
N ARG A 51 9.31 14.68 -37.16
CA ARG A 51 8.87 16.09 -37.04
C ARG A 51 9.02 16.63 -35.60
N GLN A 52 8.76 15.80 -34.59
CA GLN A 52 8.95 16.21 -33.20
C GLN A 52 10.44 16.37 -32.85
N TYR A 53 11.33 15.54 -33.40
CA TYR A 53 12.78 15.74 -33.32
C TYR A 53 13.23 17.03 -34.00
N GLU A 54 12.71 17.33 -35.19
CA GLU A 54 13.02 18.57 -35.93
C GLU A 54 12.64 19.79 -35.09
N LYS A 55 11.41 19.82 -34.56
CA LYS A 55 10.92 20.91 -33.70
C LYS A 55 11.75 21.09 -32.42
N LEU A 56 12.09 20.01 -31.73
CA LEU A 56 12.96 20.10 -30.55
C LEU A 56 14.40 20.50 -30.91
N THR A 57 14.86 20.18 -32.12
CA THR A 57 16.18 20.62 -32.61
C THR A 57 16.19 22.13 -32.82
N GLU A 58 15.10 22.71 -33.32
CA GLU A 58 14.93 24.16 -33.44
C GLU A 58 14.90 24.83 -32.07
N ASP A 59 14.18 24.25 -31.10
CA ASP A 59 14.01 24.83 -29.76
C ASP A 59 15.28 24.72 -28.88
N TYR A 60 15.99 23.58 -28.91
CA TYR A 60 17.07 23.25 -27.95
C TYR A 60 18.46 23.04 -28.59
N GLY A 61 18.53 22.95 -29.91
CA GLY A 61 19.75 22.65 -30.66
C GLY A 61 20.12 21.17 -30.74
N LYS A 62 20.91 20.81 -31.77
CA LYS A 62 21.30 19.43 -32.11
C LYS A 62 21.95 18.66 -30.95
N GLY A 63 22.70 19.34 -30.08
CA GLY A 63 23.40 18.70 -28.96
C GLY A 63 22.49 18.21 -27.84
N LYS A 64 21.27 18.76 -27.71
CA LYS A 64 20.35 18.49 -26.60
C LYS A 64 19.05 17.81 -27.02
N VAL A 65 18.76 17.74 -28.33
CA VAL A 65 17.50 17.20 -28.86
C VAL A 65 17.18 15.79 -28.35
N LYS A 66 18.19 14.90 -28.29
CA LYS A 66 17.99 13.53 -27.80
C LYS A 66 17.51 13.52 -26.35
N GLN A 67 18.19 14.28 -25.50
CA GLN A 67 17.82 14.40 -24.09
C GLN A 67 16.43 15.04 -23.94
N ALA A 68 16.14 16.10 -24.70
CA ALA A 68 14.83 16.76 -24.67
C ALA A 68 13.69 15.82 -25.11
N MET A 69 13.94 14.94 -26.09
CA MET A 69 12.98 13.92 -26.50
C MET A 69 12.78 12.85 -25.43
N ASP A 70 13.85 12.36 -24.82
CA ASP A 70 13.74 11.38 -23.73
C ASP A 70 12.96 11.97 -22.54
N GLU A 71 13.28 13.20 -22.13
CA GLU A 71 12.60 13.91 -21.05
C GLU A 71 11.11 14.17 -21.34
N LEU A 72 10.74 14.39 -22.61
CA LEU A 72 9.35 14.54 -23.02
C LEU A 72 8.52 13.28 -22.77
N PHE A 73 9.13 12.10 -22.82
CA PHE A 73 8.47 10.82 -22.59
C PHE A 73 8.61 10.29 -21.17
N TRP A 74 9.44 10.91 -20.33
CA TRP A 74 9.60 10.51 -18.93
C TRP A 74 8.41 10.90 -18.06
N PRO A 75 8.24 10.25 -16.89
CA PRO A 75 7.27 10.72 -15.90
C PRO A 75 7.59 12.16 -15.50
N TYR A 76 6.60 13.04 -15.57
CA TYR A 76 6.79 14.48 -15.37
C TYR A 76 7.15 14.85 -13.91
N TRP A 77 6.87 13.98 -12.95
CA TRP A 77 7.26 14.13 -11.54
C TRP A 77 8.67 13.60 -11.23
N ARG A 78 9.40 13.09 -12.23
CA ARG A 78 10.73 12.51 -11.99
C ARG A 78 11.74 13.60 -11.64
N SER A 79 12.31 13.53 -10.44
CA SER A 79 13.39 14.43 -10.02
C SER A 79 14.73 14.06 -10.68
N ASP A 80 15.70 14.98 -10.66
CA ASP A 80 17.06 14.71 -11.12
C ASP A 80 17.75 13.61 -10.27
N GLU A 81 17.41 13.48 -8.99
CA GLU A 81 17.94 12.45 -8.09
C GLU A 81 17.46 11.03 -8.49
N ASP A 82 16.19 10.92 -8.92
CA ASP A 82 15.57 9.66 -9.41
C ASP A 82 16.11 9.19 -10.77
N LYS A 83 16.98 9.98 -11.42
CA LYS A 83 17.64 9.60 -12.68
C LYS A 83 18.76 8.56 -12.49
N THR A 84 19.18 8.31 -11.25
CA THR A 84 20.37 7.48 -10.94
C THR A 84 20.06 6.05 -10.47
N GLY A 85 18.86 5.76 -9.95
CA GLY A 85 18.55 4.48 -9.29
C GLY A 85 17.73 3.44 -10.08
N ASN A 86 16.81 3.87 -10.96
CA ASN A 86 15.96 2.99 -11.79
C ASN A 86 16.18 3.30 -13.27
N THR A 87 16.36 2.27 -14.10
CA THR A 87 16.53 2.42 -15.55
C THR A 87 15.38 3.25 -16.13
N PRO A 88 15.66 4.41 -16.76
CA PRO A 88 14.63 5.23 -17.38
C PRO A 88 13.86 4.46 -18.45
N PHE A 89 12.58 4.82 -18.61
CA PHE A 89 11.87 4.48 -19.83
C PHE A 89 12.56 5.19 -21.00
N TYR A 90 12.91 4.44 -22.03
CA TYR A 90 13.41 5.00 -23.29
C TYR A 90 12.52 4.49 -24.41
N PHE A 91 11.92 5.42 -25.16
CA PHE A 91 11.09 5.06 -26.30
C PHE A 91 11.94 4.39 -27.41
N ILE A 92 13.14 4.92 -27.65
CA ILE A 92 14.17 4.27 -28.46
C ILE A 92 15.05 3.42 -27.53
N PRO A 93 15.13 2.10 -27.71
CA PRO A 93 15.87 1.23 -26.79
C PRO A 93 17.33 1.62 -26.61
N HIS A 94 17.81 1.62 -25.37
CA HIS A 94 19.22 1.78 -25.02
C HIS A 94 19.85 0.41 -24.70
N TYR A 95 21.14 0.27 -24.96
CA TYR A 95 21.93 -0.91 -24.59
C TYR A 95 22.46 -0.82 -23.16
N LYS A 96 22.53 -1.96 -22.47
CA LYS A 96 23.10 -2.05 -21.12
C LYS A 96 24.59 -1.74 -21.15
N LYS A 97 25.07 -0.96 -20.19
CA LYS A 97 26.50 -0.72 -19.97
C LYS A 97 27.02 -1.67 -18.89
N ILE A 98 28.16 -2.31 -19.12
CA ILE A 98 28.90 -3.05 -18.08
C ILE A 98 29.93 -2.09 -17.44
N GLU A 99 30.28 -2.31 -16.18
CA GLU A 99 31.45 -1.69 -15.57
C GLU A 99 32.68 -1.84 -16.49
N ASN A 100 33.45 -0.76 -16.66
CA ASN A 100 34.59 -0.60 -17.60
C ASN A 100 34.25 -0.23 -19.06
N ASN A 101 33.15 0.49 -19.32
CA ASN A 101 32.83 1.06 -20.65
C ASN A 101 32.69 0.05 -21.80
N LYS A 102 32.53 -1.25 -21.50
CA LYS A 102 32.10 -2.23 -22.50
C LYS A 102 30.58 -2.24 -22.53
N THR A 103 30.02 -1.94 -23.69
CA THR A 103 28.58 -2.09 -23.94
C THR A 103 28.27 -3.58 -24.04
N ASP A 104 27.33 -4.04 -23.20
CA ASP A 104 26.64 -5.30 -23.45
C ASP A 104 25.74 -5.07 -24.67
N ASN A 105 25.76 -5.97 -25.65
CA ASN A 105 24.87 -5.92 -26.81
C ASN A 105 23.41 -6.25 -26.44
N THR A 106 23.08 -6.33 -25.15
CA THR A 106 21.74 -6.55 -24.63
C THR A 106 20.99 -5.22 -24.42
N PRO A 107 19.84 -5.00 -25.08
CA PRO A 107 19.01 -3.82 -24.84
C PRO A 107 18.34 -3.87 -23.45
N TYR A 108 17.98 -2.71 -22.91
CA TYR A 108 17.09 -2.63 -21.76
C TYR A 108 15.69 -3.14 -22.15
N THR A 109 15.13 -4.03 -21.33
CA THR A 109 13.78 -4.57 -21.50
C THR A 109 12.76 -3.66 -20.83
N LEU A 110 11.60 -3.47 -21.46
CA LEU A 110 10.50 -2.69 -20.89
C LEU A 110 9.69 -3.53 -19.90
N THR A 111 9.36 -2.95 -18.75
CA THR A 111 8.35 -3.51 -17.82
C THR A 111 6.96 -3.45 -18.43
N TYR A 112 5.97 -4.19 -17.88
CA TYR A 112 4.59 -4.12 -18.37
C TYR A 112 4.01 -2.68 -18.37
N PRO A 113 4.14 -1.87 -17.30
CA PRO A 113 3.78 -0.45 -17.35
C PRO A 113 4.46 0.32 -18.49
N GLN A 114 5.76 0.11 -18.70
CA GLN A 114 6.53 0.79 -19.75
C GLN A 114 6.10 0.38 -21.16
N GLN A 115 5.67 -0.87 -21.37
CA GLN A 115 5.11 -1.32 -22.64
C GLN A 115 3.79 -0.61 -22.95
N VAL A 116 2.95 -0.38 -21.95
CA VAL A 116 1.71 0.40 -22.08
C VAL A 116 2.04 1.85 -22.46
N VAL A 117 3.02 2.48 -21.79
CA VAL A 117 3.47 3.84 -22.12
C VAL A 117 4.01 3.92 -23.56
N PHE A 118 4.85 2.96 -23.95
CA PHE A 118 5.35 2.87 -25.33
C PHE A 118 4.20 2.80 -26.34
N HIS A 119 3.22 1.95 -26.09
CA HIS A 119 2.03 1.84 -26.95
C HIS A 119 1.24 3.16 -27.00
N ALA A 120 1.01 3.81 -25.85
CA ALA A 120 0.28 5.07 -25.80
C ALA A 120 1.00 6.21 -26.55
N ILE A 121 2.35 6.22 -26.57
CA ILE A 121 3.14 7.15 -27.39
C ILE A 121 2.90 6.84 -28.88
N CYS A 122 2.98 5.58 -29.29
CA CYS A 122 2.69 5.18 -30.68
C CYS A 122 1.29 5.61 -31.10
N VAL A 123 0.27 5.41 -30.26
CA VAL A 123 -1.11 5.83 -30.55
C VAL A 123 -1.18 7.34 -30.80
N TYR A 124 -0.56 8.15 -29.93
CA TYR A 124 -0.52 9.59 -30.12
C TYR A 124 0.14 9.96 -31.45
N LEU A 125 1.35 9.44 -31.70
CA LEU A 125 2.12 9.76 -32.89
C LEU A 125 1.46 9.28 -34.19
N THR A 126 0.67 8.21 -34.16
CA THR A 126 -0.08 7.73 -35.33
C THR A 126 -1.34 8.57 -35.60
N THR A 127 -2.00 9.07 -34.54
CA THR A 127 -3.34 9.67 -34.65
C THR A 127 -3.34 11.20 -34.61
N CYS A 128 -2.26 11.84 -34.13
CA CYS A 128 -2.18 13.29 -34.07
C CYS A 128 -2.21 13.90 -35.48
N LYS A 129 -3.10 14.88 -35.70
CA LYS A 129 -3.18 15.60 -36.98
C LYS A 129 -1.95 16.48 -37.22
N GLU A 130 -1.44 17.09 -36.16
CA GLU A 130 -0.28 17.97 -36.17
C GLU A 130 0.60 17.69 -34.96
N VAL A 131 1.92 17.72 -35.16
CA VAL A 131 2.91 17.53 -34.10
C VAL A 131 2.96 18.78 -33.22
N ASN A 132 2.32 18.69 -32.05
CA ASN A 132 2.28 19.76 -31.06
C ASN A 132 2.86 19.29 -29.73
N THR A 133 4.00 19.87 -29.36
CA THR A 133 4.74 19.49 -28.15
C THR A 133 3.95 19.71 -26.86
N ASN A 134 3.09 20.73 -26.78
CA ASN A 134 2.26 20.94 -25.58
C ASN A 134 1.13 19.91 -25.50
N ARG A 135 0.53 19.53 -26.64
CA ARG A 135 -0.48 18.45 -26.68
C ARG A 135 0.13 17.10 -26.32
N LEU A 136 1.34 16.84 -26.79
CA LEU A 136 2.09 15.64 -26.42
C LEU A 136 2.45 15.64 -24.93
N LYS A 137 2.87 16.77 -24.35
CA LYS A 137 3.09 16.89 -22.89
C LYS A 137 1.82 16.57 -22.10
N ASP A 138 0.69 17.14 -22.50
CA ASP A 138 -0.60 16.87 -21.84
C ASP A 138 -1.02 15.40 -21.97
N TRP A 139 -0.79 14.80 -23.14
CA TRP A 139 -1.01 13.37 -23.36
C TRP A 139 -0.12 12.51 -22.46
N MET A 140 1.18 12.78 -22.42
CA MET A 140 2.13 12.03 -21.58
C MET A 140 1.83 12.19 -20.09
N HIS A 141 1.38 13.37 -19.66
CA HIS A 141 0.92 13.61 -18.30
C HIS A 141 -0.24 12.69 -17.92
N PHE A 142 -1.27 12.62 -18.77
CA PHE A 142 -2.40 11.72 -18.60
C PHE A 142 -1.98 10.23 -18.60
N VAL A 143 -1.15 9.82 -19.57
CA VAL A 143 -0.65 8.44 -19.69
C VAL A 143 0.07 8.02 -18.42
N TRP A 144 1.01 8.83 -17.94
CA TRP A 144 1.77 8.53 -16.74
C TRP A 144 0.88 8.49 -15.50
N ASN A 145 -0.05 9.45 -15.32
CA ASN A 145 -1.01 9.43 -14.21
C ASN A 145 -1.79 8.12 -14.17
N VAL A 146 -2.33 7.68 -15.31
CA VAL A 146 -3.09 6.43 -15.46
C VAL A 146 -2.22 5.20 -15.18
N VAL A 147 -1.03 5.13 -15.77
CA VAL A 147 -0.13 3.97 -15.66
C VAL A 147 0.46 3.83 -14.26
N GLU A 148 0.95 4.92 -13.66
CA GLU A 148 1.59 4.91 -12.33
C GLU A 148 0.62 4.51 -11.22
N ASN A 149 -0.65 4.92 -11.36
CA ASN A 149 -1.66 4.72 -10.32
C ASN A 149 -2.62 3.56 -10.63
N SER A 150 -2.17 2.65 -11.49
CA SER A 150 -2.85 1.40 -11.86
C SER A 150 -2.02 0.19 -11.54
N TYR A 151 -2.69 -0.89 -11.16
CA TYR A 151 -2.05 -2.20 -11.10
C TYR A 151 -1.96 -2.79 -12.51
N ILE A 152 -0.72 -2.96 -13.00
CA ILE A 152 -0.44 -3.47 -14.34
C ILE A 152 0.48 -4.69 -14.24
N ASP A 153 -0.14 -5.86 -14.31
CA ASP A 153 0.55 -7.12 -14.57
C ASP A 153 0.44 -7.49 -16.05
N LYS A 154 0.77 -8.75 -16.36
CA LYS A 154 0.69 -9.28 -17.73
C LYS A 154 -0.72 -9.16 -18.33
N GLU A 155 -1.76 -9.52 -17.58
CA GLU A 155 -3.14 -9.48 -18.09
C GLU A 155 -3.61 -8.03 -18.23
N GLN A 156 -3.34 -7.21 -17.23
CA GLN A 156 -3.80 -5.82 -17.24
C GLN A 156 -3.04 -4.95 -18.23
N SER A 157 -1.83 -5.33 -18.62
CA SER A 157 -1.12 -4.67 -19.73
C SER A 157 -1.90 -4.77 -21.05
N ILE A 158 -2.57 -5.89 -21.32
CA ILE A 158 -3.38 -6.08 -22.54
C ILE A 158 -4.61 -5.18 -22.48
N SER A 159 -5.29 -5.14 -21.33
CA SER A 159 -6.43 -4.26 -21.09
C SER A 159 -6.06 -2.78 -21.24
N ALA A 160 -4.90 -2.38 -20.72
CA ALA A 160 -4.38 -1.03 -20.82
C ALA A 160 -4.01 -0.64 -22.26
N ILE A 161 -3.35 -1.54 -23.01
CA ILE A 161 -3.06 -1.35 -24.44
C ILE A 161 -4.35 -1.13 -25.23
N ARG A 162 -5.38 -1.97 -25.03
CA ARG A 162 -6.69 -1.79 -25.68
C ARG A 162 -7.36 -0.48 -25.29
N PHE A 163 -7.24 -0.07 -24.04
CA PHE A 163 -7.79 1.20 -23.55
C PHE A 163 -7.16 2.39 -24.28
N PHE A 164 -5.82 2.49 -24.32
CA PHE A 164 -5.16 3.60 -25.01
C PHE A 164 -5.34 3.54 -26.54
N GLY A 165 -5.34 2.33 -27.14
CA GLY A 165 -5.48 2.16 -28.59
C GLY A 165 -6.86 2.51 -29.15
N LYS A 166 -7.94 2.19 -28.41
CA LYS A 166 -9.31 2.41 -28.88
C LYS A 166 -10.27 2.88 -27.77
N GLY A 167 -10.22 2.23 -26.61
CA GLY A 167 -11.22 2.41 -25.56
C GLY A 167 -11.37 3.85 -25.06
N ILE A 168 -10.29 4.63 -25.04
CA ILE A 168 -10.32 6.04 -24.66
C ILE A 168 -11.21 6.88 -25.60
N ASN A 169 -11.19 6.59 -26.90
CA ASN A 169 -11.97 7.32 -27.90
C ASN A 169 -13.46 6.91 -27.91
N GLU A 170 -13.78 5.78 -27.27
CA GLU A 170 -15.13 5.21 -27.13
C GLU A 170 -15.79 5.61 -25.80
N LEU A 171 -15.13 6.42 -24.97
CA LEU A 171 -15.71 6.90 -23.72
C LEU A 171 -17.00 7.70 -23.96
N PRO A 172 -17.98 7.60 -23.03
CA PRO A 172 -19.28 8.24 -23.16
C PRO A 172 -19.15 9.76 -23.17
N LYS A 173 -19.62 10.41 -24.23
CA LYS A 173 -19.52 11.86 -24.42
C LYS A 173 -20.75 12.57 -23.86
N LEU A 174 -20.56 13.74 -23.27
CA LEU A 174 -21.66 14.65 -22.97
C LEU A 174 -22.25 15.16 -24.29
N GLY A 175 -23.54 14.91 -24.52
CA GLY A 175 -24.19 15.07 -25.83
C GLY A 175 -24.07 16.44 -26.51
N ASN A 176 -23.71 17.49 -25.76
CA ASN A 176 -23.59 18.86 -26.26
C ASN A 176 -22.16 19.43 -26.16
N ALA A 177 -21.16 18.64 -25.79
CA ALA A 177 -19.79 19.14 -25.60
C ALA A 177 -19.06 19.29 -26.94
N ALA A 178 -18.59 20.50 -27.24
CA ALA A 178 -17.66 20.74 -28.35
C ALA A 178 -16.31 20.10 -28.01
N MET A 179 -16.04 18.95 -28.61
CA MET A 179 -14.95 18.04 -28.22
C MET A 179 -14.13 17.64 -29.44
N PRO A 180 -12.81 17.39 -29.27
CA PRO A 180 -12.00 16.79 -30.32
C PRO A 180 -12.54 15.42 -30.73
N ASN A 181 -12.31 15.03 -31.99
CA ASN A 181 -12.71 13.72 -32.49
C ASN A 181 -11.90 12.60 -31.82
N ASN A 182 -10.60 12.84 -31.62
CA ASN A 182 -9.65 11.92 -30.98
C ASN A 182 -9.07 12.53 -29.71
N ALA A 183 -8.88 11.71 -28.69
CA ALA A 183 -8.28 12.13 -27.42
C ALA A 183 -6.84 12.66 -27.58
N SER A 184 -6.10 12.21 -28.59
CA SER A 184 -4.74 12.68 -28.90
C SER A 184 -4.68 14.10 -29.46
N ASP A 185 -5.78 14.64 -30.01
CA ASP A 185 -5.83 16.01 -30.53
C ASP A 185 -5.75 17.04 -29.37
N ASP A 186 -6.50 16.81 -28.29
CA ASP A 186 -6.51 17.62 -27.06
C ASP A 186 -7.11 16.81 -25.91
N ILE A 187 -6.27 16.09 -25.16
CA ILE A 187 -6.72 15.18 -24.09
C ILE A 187 -7.45 15.89 -22.97
N ILE A 188 -7.08 17.13 -22.62
CA ILE A 188 -7.73 17.88 -21.54
C ILE A 188 -9.15 18.27 -21.97
N THR A 189 -9.30 18.87 -23.15
CA THR A 189 -10.65 19.21 -23.64
C THR A 189 -11.47 17.94 -23.85
N TYR A 190 -10.87 16.87 -24.37
CA TYR A 190 -11.52 15.57 -24.54
C TYR A 190 -12.03 15.01 -23.21
N LEU A 191 -11.21 14.90 -22.17
CA LEU A 191 -11.68 14.36 -20.89
C LEU A 191 -12.73 15.26 -20.22
N ALA A 192 -12.64 16.58 -20.39
CA ALA A 192 -13.58 17.52 -19.77
C ALA A 192 -15.03 17.35 -20.27
N GLY A 193 -15.25 16.89 -21.50
CA GLY A 193 -16.59 16.63 -22.04
C GLY A 193 -17.03 15.17 -21.97
N ILE A 194 -16.38 14.34 -21.15
CA ILE A 194 -16.82 12.97 -20.86
C ILE A 194 -17.92 12.96 -19.80
N ASP A 195 -18.93 12.11 -20.01
CA ASP A 195 -19.96 11.78 -19.03
C ASP A 195 -19.48 10.64 -18.13
N GLU A 196 -18.85 11.00 -17.03
CA GLU A 196 -18.31 10.06 -16.04
C GLU A 196 -19.37 9.15 -15.39
N SER A 197 -20.65 9.54 -15.38
CA SER A 197 -21.73 8.75 -14.79
C SER A 197 -22.01 7.45 -15.55
N GLN A 198 -21.64 7.42 -16.84
CA GLN A 198 -21.84 6.28 -17.72
C GLN A 198 -20.61 5.35 -17.77
N ILE A 199 -19.51 5.71 -17.10
CA ILE A 199 -18.28 4.90 -17.07
C ILE A 199 -18.41 3.77 -16.04
N LYS A 200 -18.46 2.55 -16.54
CA LYS A 200 -18.48 1.30 -15.76
C LYS A 200 -17.11 0.63 -15.79
N ASP A 201 -17.04 -0.62 -16.25
CA ASP A 201 -15.85 -1.48 -16.26
C ASP A 201 -14.83 -1.01 -17.30
N THR A 202 -14.04 0.00 -16.94
CA THR A 202 -12.95 0.53 -17.75
C THR A 202 -11.62 0.34 -17.02
N PHE A 203 -10.56 0.06 -17.79
CA PHE A 203 -9.21 0.01 -17.26
C PHE A 203 -8.91 1.26 -16.45
N SER A 204 -8.29 1.09 -15.28
CA SER A 204 -7.89 2.22 -14.43
C SER A 204 -9.05 3.17 -14.06
N ARG A 205 -10.29 2.66 -13.92
CA ARG A 205 -11.49 3.47 -13.66
C ARG A 205 -11.29 4.55 -12.60
N ARG A 206 -10.68 4.20 -11.44
CA ARG A 206 -10.37 5.13 -10.36
C ARG A 206 -9.61 6.37 -10.84
N GLN A 207 -8.47 6.14 -11.48
CA GLN A 207 -7.61 7.23 -11.95
C GLN A 207 -8.27 7.97 -13.11
N LEU A 208 -8.97 7.27 -14.02
CA LEU A 208 -9.67 7.91 -15.13
C LEU A 208 -10.72 8.92 -14.65
N LEU A 209 -11.53 8.57 -13.65
CA LEU A 209 -12.52 9.48 -13.06
C LEU A 209 -11.85 10.70 -12.42
N GLU A 210 -10.68 10.51 -11.81
CA GLU A 210 -9.87 11.59 -11.28
C GLU A 210 -9.32 12.50 -12.40
N GLU A 211 -8.79 11.96 -13.49
CA GLU A 211 -8.31 12.74 -14.64
C GLU A 211 -9.44 13.52 -15.33
N ILE A 212 -10.65 12.96 -15.41
CA ILE A 212 -11.85 13.67 -15.91
C ILE A 212 -12.19 14.84 -14.98
N SER A 213 -12.20 14.63 -13.66
CA SER A 213 -12.48 15.68 -12.67
C SER A 213 -11.47 16.83 -12.75
N LYS A 214 -10.17 16.50 -12.89
CA LYS A 214 -9.10 17.47 -13.12
C LYS A 214 -9.27 18.23 -14.42
N ALA A 215 -9.54 17.53 -15.52
CA ALA A 215 -9.75 18.15 -16.83
C ALA A 215 -10.91 19.15 -16.80
N LYS A 216 -12.05 18.76 -16.20
CA LYS A 216 -13.19 19.66 -15.96
C LYS A 216 -12.79 20.88 -15.14
N GLN A 217 -11.98 20.71 -14.11
CA GLN A 217 -11.52 21.82 -13.27
C GLN A 217 -10.55 22.74 -14.01
N ILE A 218 -9.61 22.21 -14.79
CA ILE A 218 -8.68 22.98 -15.64
C ILE A 218 -9.44 23.88 -16.61
N LYS A 219 -10.57 23.41 -17.15
CA LYS A 219 -11.40 24.21 -18.07
C LYS A 219 -12.15 25.36 -17.39
N LYS A 220 -12.25 25.41 -16.07
CA LYS A 220 -12.90 26.53 -15.34
C LYS A 220 -12.03 27.78 -15.24
N GLY A 221 -10.70 27.65 -15.37
CA GLY A 221 -9.81 28.81 -15.30
C GLY A 221 -8.33 28.44 -15.46
N PRO A 222 -7.49 29.35 -15.99
CA PRO A 222 -6.10 29.06 -16.38
C PRO A 222 -5.20 28.62 -15.22
N ASP A 223 -5.46 29.11 -14.00
CA ASP A 223 -4.60 28.87 -12.83
C ASP A 223 -4.66 27.41 -12.33
N TRP A 224 -5.75 26.70 -12.65
CA TRP A 224 -5.98 25.34 -12.14
C TRP A 224 -4.96 24.33 -12.65
N LYS A 225 -4.50 24.46 -13.90
CA LYS A 225 -3.51 23.54 -14.47
C LYS A 225 -2.21 23.57 -13.66
N GLY A 226 -1.72 24.77 -13.34
CA GLY A 226 -0.52 24.94 -12.52
C GLY A 226 -0.70 24.40 -11.09
N LYS A 227 -1.84 24.68 -10.44
CA LYS A 227 -2.15 24.18 -9.10
C LYS A 227 -2.21 22.65 -9.04
N ILE A 228 -2.90 22.03 -10.00
CA ILE A 228 -3.04 20.56 -10.07
C ILE A 228 -1.68 19.92 -10.31
N TYR A 229 -0.91 20.39 -11.29
CA TYR A 229 0.41 19.83 -11.61
C TYR A 229 1.39 19.97 -10.43
N ALA A 230 1.35 21.12 -9.73
CA ALA A 230 2.17 21.32 -8.53
C ALA A 230 1.79 20.39 -7.38
N ALA A 231 0.50 20.04 -7.25
CA ALA A 231 0.04 19.06 -6.26
C ALA A 231 0.42 17.63 -6.67
N GLU A 232 0.26 17.26 -7.93
CA GLU A 232 0.63 15.92 -8.42
C GLU A 232 2.13 15.62 -8.30
N ASN A 233 2.96 16.65 -8.51
CA ASN A 233 4.41 16.59 -8.33
C ASN A 233 4.85 16.63 -6.85
N PHE A 234 3.94 16.81 -5.91
CA PHE A 234 4.33 16.91 -4.51
C PHE A 234 4.64 15.53 -3.93
N THR A 235 5.90 15.34 -3.50
CA THR A 235 6.38 14.15 -2.79
C THR A 235 6.09 12.84 -3.54
N PHE A 236 5.24 11.98 -2.99
CA PHE A 236 4.91 10.65 -3.50
C PHE A 236 3.53 10.58 -4.17
N PHE A 237 2.83 11.71 -4.36
CA PHE A 237 1.46 11.69 -4.93
C PHE A 237 1.44 11.20 -6.38
N LYS A 238 2.41 11.64 -7.19
CA LYS A 238 2.66 11.17 -8.57
C LYS A 238 1.38 11.02 -9.39
N GLY A 239 0.61 12.11 -9.48
CA GLY A 239 -0.64 12.13 -10.22
C GLY A 239 -1.90 11.74 -9.43
N ALA A 240 -1.83 11.06 -8.29
CA ALA A 240 -3.03 10.71 -7.52
C ALA A 240 -3.25 11.73 -6.39
N ILE A 241 -4.22 12.62 -6.55
CA ILE A 241 -4.50 13.76 -5.67
C ILE A 241 -5.99 13.95 -5.36
N ALA A 242 -6.86 13.00 -5.71
CA ALA A 242 -8.31 13.09 -5.45
C ALA A 242 -8.67 13.43 -4.00
N PHE A 243 -7.89 12.98 -3.02
CA PHE A 243 -8.09 13.32 -1.60
C PHE A 243 -8.01 14.83 -1.29
N LEU A 244 -7.35 15.63 -2.14
CA LEU A 244 -7.29 17.08 -2.04
C LEU A 244 -8.57 17.77 -2.52
N PHE A 245 -9.32 17.15 -3.43
CA PHE A 245 -10.55 17.70 -3.98
C PHE A 245 -11.78 16.82 -3.75
N ASN A 246 -11.72 15.87 -2.81
CA ASN A 246 -12.89 15.14 -2.36
C ASN A 246 -13.34 15.66 -1.00
N ASN A 247 -14.64 15.72 -0.74
CA ASN A 247 -15.19 16.03 0.57
C ASN A 247 -15.12 14.81 1.52
N GLU A 248 -15.74 14.90 2.71
CA GLU A 248 -15.72 13.82 3.70
C GLU A 248 -16.41 12.54 3.21
N GLU A 249 -17.43 12.65 2.36
CA GLU A 249 -18.12 11.50 1.73
C GLU A 249 -17.40 10.98 0.49
N GLY A 250 -16.22 11.50 0.15
CA GLY A 250 -15.44 11.05 -0.99
C GLY A 250 -15.96 11.55 -2.34
N LYS A 251 -16.84 12.55 -2.36
CA LYS A 251 -17.40 13.19 -3.57
C LYS A 251 -16.54 14.39 -3.99
N VAL A 252 -16.49 14.66 -5.29
CA VAL A 252 -15.71 15.76 -5.86
C VAL A 252 -16.21 17.12 -5.34
N ASP A 253 -15.33 17.81 -4.62
CA ASP A 253 -15.46 19.17 -4.12
C ASP A 253 -14.09 19.87 -4.06
N TRP A 254 -13.91 20.87 -4.93
CA TRP A 254 -12.67 21.65 -5.04
C TRP A 254 -12.58 22.80 -4.04
N SER A 255 -13.63 23.07 -3.25
CA SER A 255 -13.72 24.23 -2.35
C SER A 255 -12.60 24.28 -1.31
N CYS A 256 -12.16 23.11 -0.83
CA CYS A 256 -11.15 22.98 0.22
C CYS A 256 -9.75 22.64 -0.31
N PHE A 257 -9.53 22.68 -1.63
CA PHE A 257 -8.29 22.21 -2.25
C PHE A 257 -7.04 22.89 -1.69
N ASP A 258 -7.02 24.22 -1.68
CA ASP A 258 -5.83 24.99 -1.23
C ASP A 258 -5.54 24.73 0.26
N LYS A 259 -6.58 24.67 1.11
CA LYS A 259 -6.46 24.36 2.54
C LYS A 259 -5.88 22.96 2.77
N LYS A 260 -6.43 21.95 2.09
CA LYS A 260 -5.95 20.57 2.19
C LYS A 260 -4.51 20.44 1.69
N MET A 261 -4.16 21.16 0.63
CA MET A 261 -2.80 21.15 0.09
C MET A 261 -1.80 21.81 1.05
N GLU A 262 -2.15 22.91 1.70
CA GLU A 262 -1.32 23.54 2.74
C GLU A 262 -1.04 22.56 3.88
N THR A 263 -2.07 21.91 4.41
CA THR A 263 -1.91 20.90 5.46
C THR A 263 -1.08 19.70 4.99
N ALA A 264 -1.30 19.22 3.76
CA ALA A 264 -0.51 18.14 3.17
C ALA A 264 0.99 18.48 3.11
N ARG A 265 1.34 19.73 2.79
CA ARG A 265 2.74 20.20 2.78
C ARG A 265 3.40 20.18 4.16
N LEU A 266 2.60 20.41 5.22
CA LEU A 266 3.05 20.35 6.61
C LEU A 266 3.15 18.92 7.14
N LEU A 267 2.37 17.98 6.61
CA LEU A 267 2.32 16.59 7.07
C LEU A 267 3.32 15.68 6.36
N PHE A 268 3.50 15.85 5.05
CA PHE A 268 4.22 14.88 4.22
C PHE A 268 5.60 15.35 3.75
N ASP A 269 6.47 14.38 3.54
CA ASP A 269 7.75 14.48 2.84
C ASP A 269 7.92 13.30 1.85
N LYS A 270 9.11 13.14 1.27
CA LYS A 270 9.38 12.06 0.29
C LYS A 270 9.31 10.64 0.90
N GLU A 271 9.52 10.50 2.21
CA GLU A 271 9.53 9.22 2.92
C GLU A 271 8.15 8.86 3.47
N GLY A 272 7.22 9.81 3.55
CA GLY A 272 5.84 9.61 4.02
C GLY A 272 5.37 10.74 4.93
N ILE A 273 4.91 10.41 6.14
CA ILE A 273 4.63 11.43 7.17
C ILE A 273 5.95 11.85 7.83
N ARG A 274 6.14 13.17 7.96
CA ARG A 274 7.23 13.76 8.74
C ARG A 274 7.23 13.23 10.18
N THR A 275 8.41 12.94 10.70
CA THR A 275 8.61 12.25 11.98
C THR A 275 7.86 12.92 13.14
N GLU A 276 7.94 14.25 13.25
CA GLU A 276 7.29 15.06 14.27
C GLU A 276 5.76 15.09 14.17
N LYS A 277 5.20 14.71 13.02
CA LYS A 277 3.75 14.70 12.74
C LYS A 277 3.12 13.32 12.84
N ARG A 278 3.90 12.24 13.03
CA ARG A 278 3.40 10.85 12.99
C ARG A 278 2.31 10.57 14.03
N VAL A 279 2.52 10.98 15.27
CA VAL A 279 1.54 10.77 16.35
C VAL A 279 0.26 11.54 16.07
N GLU A 280 0.38 12.84 15.76
CA GLU A 280 -0.76 13.71 15.43
C GLU A 280 -1.57 13.14 14.26
N ALA A 281 -0.90 12.78 13.17
CA ALA A 281 -1.55 12.29 11.96
C ALA A 281 -2.27 10.95 12.18
N LEU A 282 -1.63 9.96 12.81
CA LEU A 282 -2.24 8.66 13.07
C LEU A 282 -3.38 8.76 14.10
N HIS A 283 -3.19 9.55 15.16
CA HIS A 283 -4.22 9.78 16.17
C HIS A 283 -5.46 10.42 15.53
N THR A 284 -5.30 11.50 14.77
CA THR A 284 -6.41 12.14 14.05
C THR A 284 -7.05 11.17 13.06
N LEU A 285 -6.27 10.48 12.22
CA LEU A 285 -6.79 9.52 11.24
C LEU A 285 -7.65 8.44 11.91
N TYR A 286 -7.15 7.75 12.93
CA TYR A 286 -7.89 6.69 13.62
C TYR A 286 -9.09 7.23 14.40
N SER A 287 -8.99 8.43 14.95
CA SER A 287 -10.10 9.12 15.61
C SER A 287 -11.22 9.54 14.65
N TYR A 288 -11.06 9.43 13.33
CA TYR A 288 -12.15 9.65 12.37
C TYR A 288 -12.55 8.40 11.57
N CYS A 289 -11.86 7.27 11.77
CA CYS A 289 -12.31 5.98 11.25
C CYS A 289 -13.61 5.53 11.94
N ASP A 290 -14.60 5.10 11.17
CA ASP A 290 -15.95 4.74 11.64
C ASP A 290 -16.42 3.36 11.16
N SER A 291 -15.61 2.63 10.39
CA SER A 291 -15.91 1.27 9.93
C SER A 291 -14.76 0.31 10.18
N TRP A 292 -14.88 -0.53 11.21
CA TRP A 292 -13.90 -1.57 11.51
C TRP A 292 -13.63 -2.49 10.32
N GLU A 293 -14.73 -2.96 9.72
CA GLU A 293 -14.74 -3.88 8.58
C GLU A 293 -13.99 -3.35 7.36
N LEU A 294 -14.21 -2.08 7.01
CA LEU A 294 -13.63 -1.50 5.80
C LEU A 294 -12.22 -0.95 6.04
N GLN A 295 -11.94 -0.43 7.24
CA GLN A 295 -10.72 0.34 7.51
C GLN A 295 -9.65 -0.44 8.30
N PHE A 296 -10.02 -1.51 9.00
CA PHE A 296 -9.09 -2.23 9.89
C PHE A 296 -9.04 -3.75 9.66
N TRP A 297 -10.06 -4.36 9.03
CA TRP A 297 -10.17 -5.82 8.87
C TRP A 297 -9.11 -6.44 7.93
N TRP A 298 -8.86 -7.75 8.14
CA TRP A 298 -7.93 -8.73 7.53
C TRP A 298 -7.13 -8.30 6.28
N ASN A 299 -6.41 -7.17 6.28
CA ASN A 299 -5.34 -6.77 5.31
C ASN A 299 -5.05 -5.27 5.37
N ALA A 300 -5.73 -4.51 6.24
CA ALA A 300 -5.40 -3.12 6.48
C ALA A 300 -3.91 -2.96 6.86
N LYS A 301 -3.16 -2.27 5.99
CA LYS A 301 -1.74 -1.91 6.17
C LYS A 301 -1.65 -0.40 6.29
N ILE A 302 -2.21 0.15 7.37
CA ILE A 302 -2.32 1.60 7.61
C ILE A 302 -1.57 2.08 8.88
N PHE A 303 -0.79 1.18 9.47
CA PHE A 303 -0.11 1.41 10.75
C PHE A 303 1.32 1.89 10.61
N THR A 304 1.75 2.23 9.38
CA THR A 304 3.10 2.74 9.10
C THR A 304 3.01 4.13 8.49
N CYS A 305 4.09 4.90 8.65
CA CYS A 305 4.14 6.29 8.22
C CYS A 305 4.85 6.48 6.87
N THR A 306 4.98 5.41 6.06
CA THR A 306 5.74 5.44 4.81
C THR A 306 4.93 6.00 3.65
N ALA A 307 5.61 6.61 2.69
CA ALA A 307 5.03 7.14 1.45
C ALA A 307 4.19 6.09 0.72
N LYS A 308 4.70 4.86 0.62
CA LYS A 308 4.00 3.74 -0.02
C LYS A 308 2.68 3.43 0.68
N THR A 309 2.70 3.28 2.00
CA THR A 309 1.49 3.00 2.79
C THR A 309 0.47 4.12 2.64
N TRP A 310 0.91 5.37 2.79
CA TRP A 310 0.00 6.51 2.73
C TRP A 310 -0.60 6.69 1.35
N LYS A 311 0.19 6.55 0.28
CA LYS A 311 -0.33 6.58 -1.09
C LYS A 311 -1.34 5.45 -1.31
N GLU A 312 -0.87 4.20 -1.22
CA GLU A 312 -1.59 3.03 -1.75
C GLU A 312 -2.72 2.54 -0.83
N ASN A 313 -2.53 2.66 0.49
CA ASN A 313 -3.44 2.04 1.47
C ASN A 313 -4.34 3.04 2.20
N ILE A 314 -4.08 4.34 2.10
CA ILE A 314 -4.85 5.39 2.80
C ILE A 314 -5.43 6.38 1.78
N LEU A 315 -4.58 7.19 1.16
CA LEU A 315 -4.99 8.34 0.35
C LEU A 315 -5.73 7.96 -0.94
N THR A 316 -5.32 6.87 -1.59
CA THR A 316 -5.91 6.43 -2.88
C THR A 316 -6.74 5.15 -2.75
N LYS A 317 -6.95 4.65 -1.53
CA LYS A 317 -7.58 3.35 -1.32
C LYS A 317 -9.09 3.45 -1.54
N VAL A 318 -9.57 2.65 -2.49
CA VAL A 318 -11.00 2.52 -2.80
C VAL A 318 -11.52 1.10 -2.56
N ASN A 319 -12.83 0.98 -2.35
CA ASN A 319 -13.54 -0.31 -2.33
C ASN A 319 -13.87 -0.79 -3.77
N THR A 320 -14.59 -1.91 -3.89
CA THR A 320 -15.00 -2.49 -5.19
C THR A 320 -15.94 -1.58 -5.99
N SER A 321 -16.67 -0.69 -5.32
CA SER A 321 -17.54 0.32 -5.94
C SER A 321 -16.80 1.59 -6.35
N ASN A 322 -15.46 1.63 -6.16
CA ASN A 322 -14.60 2.78 -6.40
C ASN A 322 -14.84 3.97 -5.46
N GLU A 323 -15.36 3.71 -4.25
CA GLU A 323 -15.54 4.71 -3.20
C GLU A 323 -14.31 4.72 -2.28
N TYR A 324 -13.85 5.91 -1.90
CA TYR A 324 -12.66 6.08 -1.06
C TYR A 324 -12.92 5.61 0.38
N ILE A 325 -12.17 4.60 0.84
CA ILE A 325 -12.37 3.96 2.15
C ILE A 325 -12.07 4.91 3.32
N TYR A 326 -11.12 5.83 3.11
CA TYR A 326 -10.63 6.75 4.13
C TYR A 326 -11.00 8.21 3.84
N SER A 327 -12.02 8.48 3.02
CA SER A 327 -12.39 9.86 2.64
C SER A 327 -12.63 10.75 3.85
N LYS A 328 -13.42 10.28 4.83
CA LYS A 328 -13.74 11.00 6.05
C LYS A 328 -12.51 11.25 6.93
N PRO A 329 -11.73 10.23 7.37
CA PRO A 329 -10.57 10.50 8.20
C PRO A 329 -9.48 11.31 7.49
N VAL A 330 -9.28 11.12 6.18
CA VAL A 330 -8.34 11.95 5.40
C VAL A 330 -8.85 13.38 5.25
N HIS A 331 -10.16 13.59 5.06
CA HIS A 331 -10.75 14.92 5.01
C HIS A 331 -10.48 15.68 6.31
N HIS A 332 -10.85 15.15 7.48
CA HIS A 332 -10.62 15.85 8.75
C HIS A 332 -9.14 16.09 9.05
N LEU A 333 -8.27 15.12 8.74
CA LEU A 333 -6.82 15.28 8.88
C LEU A 333 -6.31 16.46 8.04
N LEU A 334 -6.67 16.53 6.76
CA LEU A 334 -6.19 17.58 5.85
C LEU A 334 -6.87 18.94 6.08
N MET A 335 -8.04 18.96 6.72
CA MET A 335 -8.64 20.20 7.21
C MET A 335 -7.94 20.74 8.47
N GLY A 336 -7.06 19.94 9.11
CA GLY A 336 -6.36 20.32 10.33
C GLY A 336 -7.24 20.24 11.57
N HIS A 337 -8.27 19.38 11.55
CA HIS A 337 -9.11 19.15 12.71
C HIS A 337 -8.35 18.37 13.79
N SER A 338 -8.68 18.65 15.05
CA SER A 338 -8.21 17.86 16.18
C SER A 338 -8.84 16.46 16.18
N PRO A 339 -8.23 15.47 16.86
CA PRO A 339 -8.82 14.15 17.01
C PRO A 339 -10.26 14.20 17.53
N SER A 340 -11.13 13.34 16.98
CA SER A 340 -12.54 13.29 17.36
C SER A 340 -12.73 12.68 18.75
N ASN A 341 -13.70 13.23 19.50
CA ASN A 341 -14.18 12.70 20.78
C ASN A 341 -15.50 11.93 20.63
N GLU A 342 -15.96 11.68 19.41
CA GLU A 342 -17.23 10.98 19.17
C GLU A 342 -17.22 9.54 19.71
N THR A 343 -18.40 9.07 20.12
CA THR A 343 -18.59 7.70 20.60
C THR A 343 -18.39 6.70 19.47
N LYS A 344 -17.50 5.73 19.69
CA LYS A 344 -17.15 4.67 18.73
C LYS A 344 -17.17 3.31 19.39
N SER A 345 -17.03 2.25 18.59
CA SER A 345 -16.76 0.91 19.12
C SER A 345 -15.48 0.91 19.96
N ASP A 346 -15.46 0.10 21.02
CA ASP A 346 -14.36 0.07 21.98
C ASP A 346 -13.01 -0.22 21.32
N LYS A 347 -12.98 -1.07 20.29
CA LYS A 347 -11.74 -1.38 19.55
C LYS A 347 -11.18 -0.18 18.80
N ILE A 348 -12.03 0.64 18.18
CA ILE A 348 -11.59 1.86 17.49
C ILE A 348 -11.14 2.90 18.52
N ARG A 349 -11.81 2.99 19.68
CA ARG A 349 -11.39 3.87 20.79
C ARG A 349 -10.00 3.49 21.30
N LEU A 350 -9.69 2.20 21.42
CA LEU A 350 -8.37 1.72 21.82
C LEU A 350 -7.29 2.08 20.77
N LEU A 351 -7.57 1.88 19.48
CA LEU A 351 -6.64 2.26 18.42
C LEU A 351 -6.42 3.77 18.32
N ALA A 352 -7.46 4.55 18.56
CA ALA A 352 -7.41 6.01 18.58
C ALA A 352 -6.93 6.57 19.92
N ASN A 353 -6.55 5.74 20.90
CA ASN A 353 -6.01 6.25 22.16
C ASN A 353 -4.63 6.89 21.93
N GLU A 354 -4.44 8.12 22.41
CA GLU A 354 -3.20 8.86 22.18
C GLU A 354 -1.96 8.13 22.74
N SER A 355 -2.04 7.59 23.96
CA SER A 355 -0.93 6.83 24.57
C SER A 355 -0.60 5.58 23.77
N PHE A 356 -1.62 4.91 23.22
CA PHE A 356 -1.43 3.77 22.33
C PHE A 356 -0.72 4.16 21.02
N VAL A 357 -1.17 5.24 20.36
CA VAL A 357 -0.55 5.72 19.11
C VAL A 357 0.89 6.18 19.36
N ARG A 358 1.15 6.91 20.44
CA ARG A 358 2.51 7.31 20.84
C ARG A 358 3.42 6.11 21.03
N PHE A 359 2.93 5.10 21.75
CA PHE A 359 3.64 3.84 21.94
C PHE A 359 3.95 3.18 20.59
N LEU A 360 2.95 3.02 19.72
CA LEU A 360 3.12 2.36 18.42
C LEU A 360 4.15 3.06 17.53
N VAL A 361 4.13 4.39 17.49
CA VAL A 361 5.10 5.20 16.72
C VAL A 361 6.51 5.05 17.29
N SER A 362 6.65 5.00 18.62
CA SER A 362 7.96 4.82 19.28
C SER A 362 8.52 3.41 19.10
N GLU A 363 7.64 2.40 19.05
CA GLU A 363 8.02 0.99 18.99
C GLU A 363 8.35 0.56 17.57
N ASN A 364 7.57 1.01 16.57
CA ASN A 364 7.73 0.62 15.18
C ASN A 364 8.73 1.53 14.42
N THR A 365 9.94 1.68 14.95
CA THR A 365 10.98 2.55 14.37
C THR A 365 11.38 2.16 12.94
N ASN A 366 11.34 0.87 12.64
CA ASN A 366 11.67 0.31 11.32
C ASN A 366 10.53 0.35 10.30
N ASN A 367 9.38 0.95 10.64
CA ASN A 367 8.19 1.00 9.78
C ASN A 367 7.76 -0.38 9.25
N TRP A 368 7.91 -1.42 10.06
CA TRP A 368 7.47 -2.76 9.67
C TRP A 368 5.95 -2.77 9.52
N ASN A 369 5.49 -3.49 8.50
CA ASN A 369 4.06 -3.63 8.26
C ASN A 369 3.42 -4.34 9.46
N LEU A 370 2.36 -3.75 9.98
CA LEU A 370 1.47 -4.37 10.96
C LEU A 370 0.13 -4.67 10.29
N TYR A 371 -0.59 -5.65 10.82
CA TYR A 371 -1.96 -5.90 10.45
C TYR A 371 -2.76 -6.36 11.67
N ILE A 372 -4.08 -6.28 11.57
CA ILE A 372 -4.99 -6.88 12.55
C ILE A 372 -5.41 -8.26 12.08
N ARG A 373 -5.26 -9.27 12.96
CA ARG A 373 -5.62 -10.67 12.70
C ARG A 373 -6.09 -11.36 13.96
N HIS A 374 -6.60 -12.57 13.75
CA HIS A 374 -6.82 -13.53 14.80
C HIS A 374 -5.51 -13.90 15.54
N PRO A 375 -5.54 -14.15 16.85
CA PRO A 375 -6.71 -14.14 17.75
C PRO A 375 -7.05 -12.75 18.28
N HIS A 376 -8.28 -12.57 18.77
CA HIS A 376 -8.68 -11.39 19.57
C HIS A 376 -8.38 -10.02 18.94
N ASP A 377 -8.60 -9.90 17.62
CA ASP A 377 -8.31 -8.67 16.88
C ASP A 377 -6.88 -8.15 17.13
N ALA A 378 -5.90 -9.04 17.21
CA ALA A 378 -4.52 -8.69 17.53
C ALA A 378 -3.85 -7.89 16.42
N LEU A 379 -3.28 -6.74 16.78
CA LEU A 379 -2.39 -5.95 15.94
C LEU A 379 -0.95 -6.41 16.16
N TYR A 380 -0.32 -6.98 15.14
CA TYR A 380 1.05 -7.47 15.26
C TYR A 380 1.83 -7.39 13.95
N TYR A 381 3.15 -7.57 14.03
CA TYR A 381 4.03 -7.47 12.87
C TYR A 381 3.72 -8.53 11.82
N CYS A 382 3.76 -8.14 10.55
CA CYS A 382 3.52 -9.05 9.46
C CYS A 382 4.55 -10.19 9.43
N GLY A 383 4.10 -11.41 9.71
CA GLY A 383 4.94 -12.61 9.71
C GLY A 383 5.44 -13.05 11.09
N TYR A 384 5.22 -12.26 12.14
CA TYR A 384 5.63 -12.60 13.50
C TYR A 384 4.56 -12.16 14.52
N LYS A 385 4.04 -13.10 15.32
CA LYS A 385 2.96 -12.87 16.32
C LYS A 385 3.48 -12.12 17.56
N TYR A 386 3.97 -10.90 17.34
CA TYR A 386 4.47 -9.99 18.35
C TYR A 386 3.85 -8.62 18.15
N GLY A 387 3.10 -8.17 19.15
CA GLY A 387 2.25 -7.01 19.09
C GLY A 387 1.28 -6.99 20.28
N VAL A 388 0.03 -6.64 20.03
CA VAL A 388 -0.99 -6.41 21.07
C VAL A 388 -2.32 -7.05 20.69
N MET A 389 -3.07 -7.54 21.67
CA MET A 389 -4.45 -7.98 21.47
C MET A 389 -5.40 -6.84 21.78
N LEU A 390 -6.28 -6.48 20.84
CA LEU A 390 -7.20 -5.35 21.01
C LEU A 390 -8.54 -5.78 21.64
N ASN A 391 -8.82 -7.09 21.68
CA ASN A 391 -10.10 -7.62 22.11
C ASN A 391 -9.96 -8.88 22.98
N TYR A 392 -9.17 -8.77 24.06
CA TYR A 392 -9.06 -9.81 25.10
C TYR A 392 -9.16 -9.24 26.53
N PRO A 393 -10.27 -8.54 26.87
CA PRO A 393 -10.38 -7.74 28.09
C PRO A 393 -10.25 -8.56 29.38
N MET A 394 -10.65 -9.84 29.36
CA MET A 394 -10.52 -10.71 30.54
C MET A 394 -9.07 -10.85 30.96
N ARG A 395 -8.20 -11.32 30.06
CA ARG A 395 -6.76 -11.47 30.31
C ARG A 395 -6.16 -10.17 30.79
N ASP A 396 -6.41 -9.10 30.05
CA ASP A 396 -5.78 -7.82 30.33
C ASP A 396 -6.22 -7.31 31.72
N THR A 397 -7.50 -7.45 32.09
CA THR A 397 -8.01 -7.07 33.41
C THR A 397 -7.30 -7.81 34.54
N TYR A 398 -7.17 -9.14 34.45
CA TYR A 398 -6.50 -9.94 35.48
C TYR A 398 -5.01 -9.57 35.58
N LEU A 399 -4.29 -9.53 34.46
CA LEU A 399 -2.85 -9.23 34.47
C LEU A 399 -2.55 -7.84 35.03
N ASN A 400 -3.34 -6.82 34.66
CA ASN A 400 -3.18 -5.47 35.23
C ASN A 400 -3.35 -5.49 36.75
N GLN A 401 -4.42 -6.10 37.26
CA GLN A 401 -4.70 -6.13 38.71
C GLN A 401 -3.64 -6.92 39.49
N LEU A 402 -3.16 -8.04 38.95
CA LEU A 402 -2.12 -8.85 39.57
C LEU A 402 -0.76 -8.12 39.60
N LEU A 403 -0.42 -7.38 38.53
CA LEU A 403 0.78 -6.55 38.48
C LEU A 403 0.70 -5.39 39.47
N ASP A 404 -0.43 -4.68 39.51
CA ASP A 404 -0.64 -3.55 40.41
C ASP A 404 -0.60 -4.00 41.89
N ALA A 405 -0.94 -5.26 42.18
CA ALA A 405 -0.84 -5.87 43.50
C ALA A 405 0.54 -6.48 43.84
N GLY A 406 1.49 -6.49 42.90
CA GLY A 406 2.81 -7.12 43.09
C GLY A 406 2.78 -8.63 43.26
N ILE A 407 1.72 -9.29 42.79
CA ILE A 407 1.56 -10.75 42.87
C ILE A 407 2.27 -11.45 41.71
N ILE A 408 2.39 -10.75 40.58
CA ILE A 408 3.12 -11.23 39.42
C ILE A 408 4.17 -10.25 38.95
N GLU A 409 5.18 -10.77 38.26
CA GLU A 409 6.18 -10.03 37.51
C GLU A 409 6.13 -10.46 36.04
N LEU A 410 6.11 -9.49 35.11
CA LEU A 410 6.22 -9.79 33.68
C LEU A 410 7.67 -10.09 33.31
N THR A 411 7.86 -10.99 32.36
CA THR A 411 9.17 -11.18 31.73
C THR A 411 9.47 -10.10 30.68
N ASP A 412 10.72 -10.01 30.25
CA ASP A 412 11.17 -9.09 29.19
C ASP A 412 10.47 -9.29 27.83
N SER A 413 9.72 -10.38 27.63
CA SER A 413 9.01 -10.64 26.37
C SER A 413 7.77 -9.77 26.18
N ASN A 414 7.29 -9.11 27.23
CA ASN A 414 6.07 -8.33 27.21
C ASN A 414 6.19 -7.06 28.07
N LYS A 415 5.52 -5.99 27.63
CA LYS A 415 5.46 -4.72 28.38
C LYS A 415 4.04 -4.17 28.39
N ARG A 416 3.65 -3.62 29.54
CA ARG A 416 2.38 -2.90 29.71
C ARG A 416 2.48 -1.56 28.97
N ILE A 417 1.47 -1.25 28.15
CA ILE A 417 1.36 0.05 27.49
C ILE A 417 0.65 1.01 28.45
N ALA A 418 1.40 1.99 28.95
CA ALA A 418 0.92 2.95 29.95
C ALA A 418 -0.38 3.65 29.50
N GLY A 419 -1.34 3.78 30.42
CA GLY A 419 -2.62 4.48 30.18
C GLY A 419 -3.62 3.75 29.28
N THR A 420 -3.32 2.51 28.85
CA THR A 420 -4.23 1.72 28.00
C THR A 420 -4.71 0.42 28.64
N GLY A 421 -3.93 -0.13 29.59
CA GLY A 421 -4.17 -1.47 30.13
C GLY A 421 -3.81 -2.62 29.19
N LEU A 422 -3.25 -2.34 28.00
CA LEU A 422 -2.85 -3.35 27.04
C LEU A 422 -1.41 -3.81 27.24
N PHE A 423 -1.08 -4.97 26.67
CA PHE A 423 0.26 -5.55 26.72
C PHE A 423 0.82 -5.71 25.30
N TRP A 424 2.01 -5.17 25.07
CA TRP A 424 2.78 -5.34 23.85
C TRP A 424 3.81 -6.46 24.02
N GLY A 425 3.97 -7.30 23.02
CA GLY A 425 5.02 -8.33 22.98
C GLY A 425 4.52 -9.64 22.39
N ASN A 426 5.00 -10.76 22.92
CA ASN A 426 4.43 -12.07 22.56
C ASN A 426 2.93 -12.11 22.91
N LEU A 427 2.12 -12.64 21.98
CA LEU A 427 0.68 -12.77 22.19
C LEU A 427 0.32 -13.71 23.36
N SER A 428 1.16 -14.71 23.64
CA SER A 428 1.12 -15.46 24.90
C SER A 428 2.06 -14.78 25.90
N ILE A 429 1.57 -14.45 27.09
CA ILE A 429 2.30 -13.64 28.07
C ILE A 429 2.88 -14.54 29.14
N ASN A 430 4.20 -14.56 29.25
CA ASN A 430 4.92 -15.22 30.33
C ASN A 430 5.01 -14.29 31.54
N PHE A 431 4.80 -14.82 32.73
CA PHE A 431 4.90 -14.07 33.98
C PHE A 431 5.29 -15.00 35.14
N ILE A 432 5.98 -14.44 36.13
CA ILE A 432 6.32 -15.12 37.38
C ILE A 432 5.21 -14.83 38.38
N TYR A 433 4.69 -15.86 39.04
CA TYR A 433 3.68 -15.76 40.10
C TYR A 433 4.33 -16.07 41.45
N HIS A 434 4.24 -15.13 42.40
CA HIS A 434 4.83 -15.26 43.72
C HIS A 434 3.81 -15.79 44.73
N VAL A 435 4.13 -16.91 45.38
CA VAL A 435 3.26 -17.52 46.39
C VAL A 435 4.08 -18.21 47.47
N ASN A 436 3.81 -17.90 48.74
CA ASN A 436 4.45 -18.53 49.90
C ASN A 436 5.99 -18.60 49.83
N GLY A 437 6.64 -17.54 49.32
CA GLY A 437 8.10 -17.50 49.16
C GLY A 437 8.65 -18.35 48.01
N LYS A 438 7.78 -18.91 47.16
CA LYS A 438 8.11 -19.64 45.94
C LYS A 438 7.65 -18.88 44.70
N GLU A 439 8.25 -19.25 43.58
CA GLU A 439 7.94 -18.71 42.26
C GLU A 439 7.39 -19.81 41.35
N LEU A 440 6.27 -19.54 40.72
CA LEU A 440 5.74 -20.34 39.62
C LEU A 440 5.92 -19.58 38.30
N TYR A 441 6.39 -20.28 37.29
CA TYR A 441 6.58 -19.75 35.94
C TYR A 441 5.31 -20.05 35.16
N LEU A 442 4.49 -19.05 34.86
CA LEU A 442 3.19 -19.23 34.23
C LEU A 442 3.13 -18.53 32.88
N GLN A 443 2.35 -19.10 31.96
CA GLN A 443 2.00 -18.45 30.71
C GLN A 443 0.49 -18.27 30.61
N TRP A 444 0.06 -17.04 30.34
CA TRP A 444 -1.29 -16.78 29.83
C TRP A 444 -1.26 -16.98 28.32
N TYR A 445 -1.86 -18.07 27.86
CA TYR A 445 -1.84 -18.43 26.46
C TYR A 445 -2.74 -17.52 25.63
N LYS A 446 -2.33 -17.25 24.39
CA LYS A 446 -2.97 -16.30 23.48
C LYS A 446 -4.46 -16.56 23.19
N GLN A 447 -4.96 -17.80 23.37
CA GLN A 447 -6.36 -18.13 23.18
C GLN A 447 -6.69 -19.53 23.75
N SER A 448 -7.77 -19.65 24.52
CA SER A 448 -8.33 -20.96 24.91
C SER A 448 -9.36 -21.50 23.90
N ASN A 449 -9.40 -22.83 23.76
CA ASN A 449 -10.40 -23.58 23.00
C ASN A 449 -10.57 -24.99 23.58
N ASN A 450 -11.08 -25.96 22.81
CA ASN A 450 -11.27 -27.34 23.28
C ASN A 450 -9.95 -28.13 23.44
N LYS A 451 -8.84 -27.61 22.93
CA LYS A 451 -7.51 -28.19 23.04
C LYS A 451 -6.60 -27.34 23.93
N GLU A 452 -6.66 -26.02 23.77
CA GLU A 452 -5.77 -25.06 24.41
C GLU A 452 -6.45 -24.37 25.60
N TYR A 453 -5.70 -24.06 26.64
CA TYR A 453 -6.22 -23.51 27.90
C TYR A 453 -5.75 -22.08 28.17
N ASP A 454 -6.30 -21.36 29.15
CA ASP A 454 -5.89 -19.98 29.44
C ASP A 454 -4.52 -19.90 30.12
N ILE A 455 -4.29 -20.74 31.16
CA ILE A 455 -3.05 -20.72 31.97
C ILE A 455 -2.31 -22.04 31.81
N TYR A 456 -1.00 -21.95 31.56
CA TYR A 456 -0.07 -23.07 31.57
C TYR A 456 1.01 -22.86 32.62
N LEU A 457 1.38 -23.95 33.30
CA LEU A 457 2.60 -24.01 34.09
C LEU A 457 3.80 -24.28 33.17
N MET A 458 4.85 -23.49 33.35
CA MET A 458 6.08 -23.51 32.57
C MET A 458 7.25 -23.99 33.42
N THR A 459 8.35 -24.40 32.77
CA THR A 459 9.65 -24.57 33.41
C THR A 459 10.37 -23.22 33.54
N GLN A 460 11.52 -23.19 34.23
CA GLN A 460 12.35 -21.99 34.33
C GLN A 460 12.90 -21.55 32.96
N GLU A 461 13.05 -22.50 32.04
CA GLU A 461 13.45 -22.29 30.64
C GLU A 461 12.29 -21.89 29.72
N TRP A 462 11.09 -21.68 30.28
CA TRP A 462 9.86 -21.33 29.56
C TRP A 462 9.35 -22.40 28.58
N ASP A 463 9.62 -23.69 28.88
CA ASP A 463 8.96 -24.82 28.23
C ASP A 463 7.68 -25.23 28.97
N TYR A 464 6.73 -25.82 28.25
CA TYR A 464 5.50 -26.33 28.88
C TYR A 464 5.80 -27.45 29.86
N LYS A 465 5.33 -27.32 31.11
CA LYS A 465 5.51 -28.34 32.13
C LYS A 465 4.66 -29.57 31.80
N ARG A 466 5.33 -30.67 31.49
CA ARG A 466 4.69 -31.96 31.17
C ARG A 466 4.36 -32.76 32.43
N ARG A 467 3.25 -33.49 32.36
CA ARG A 467 2.85 -34.50 33.34
C ARG A 467 3.68 -35.77 33.14
N ASN A 468 4.03 -36.44 34.23
CA ASN A 468 4.69 -37.74 34.16
C ASN A 468 3.76 -38.86 33.70
N ILE A 469 2.46 -38.72 33.96
CA ILE A 469 1.41 -39.68 33.58
C ILE A 469 0.36 -38.92 32.76
N VAL A 470 0.03 -39.46 31.58
CA VAL A 470 -1.01 -38.91 30.71
C VAL A 470 -2.39 -39.15 31.32
N LEU A 471 -3.19 -38.10 31.41
CA LEU A 471 -4.57 -38.19 31.91
C LEU A 471 -5.51 -38.51 30.74
N GLU A 472 -5.72 -39.80 30.45
CA GLU A 472 -6.48 -40.21 29.26
C GLU A 472 -7.94 -39.73 29.23
N ASN A 473 -8.52 -39.50 30.40
CA ASN A 473 -9.90 -39.03 30.56
C ASN A 473 -10.05 -37.50 30.41
N GLU A 474 -8.95 -36.74 30.39
CA GLU A 474 -8.97 -35.28 30.21
C GLU A 474 -9.05 -34.90 28.72
N GLN A 475 -9.25 -33.62 28.41
CA GLN A 475 -9.32 -33.13 27.03
C GLN A 475 -8.16 -32.20 26.68
N GLY A 476 -7.76 -32.22 25.41
CA GLY A 476 -6.76 -31.29 24.90
C GLY A 476 -5.40 -31.42 25.57
N ASP A 477 -4.75 -30.27 25.77
CA ASP A 477 -3.43 -30.16 26.35
C ASP A 477 -3.39 -30.60 27.83
N LYS A 478 -4.52 -30.54 28.54
CA LYS A 478 -4.60 -30.95 29.95
C LYS A 478 -4.25 -32.43 30.16
N LYS A 479 -4.36 -33.26 29.12
CA LYS A 479 -3.87 -34.65 29.11
C LYS A 479 -2.38 -34.76 29.41
N GLN A 480 -1.58 -33.85 28.85
CA GLN A 480 -0.12 -33.94 28.82
C GLN A 480 0.57 -32.84 29.62
N TYR A 481 -0.11 -31.71 29.83
CA TYR A 481 0.45 -30.50 30.44
C TYR A 481 -0.36 -30.08 31.66
N TYR A 482 0.29 -29.32 32.53
CA TYR A 482 -0.34 -28.65 33.67
C TYR A 482 -0.94 -27.32 33.18
N CYS A 483 -2.25 -27.31 32.97
CA CYS A 483 -2.96 -26.14 32.46
C CYS A 483 -4.44 -26.14 32.88
N PHE A 484 -5.06 -24.96 32.92
CA PHE A 484 -6.46 -24.77 33.25
C PHE A 484 -7.04 -23.49 32.61
N ASN A 485 -8.37 -23.40 32.54
CA ASN A 485 -9.08 -22.20 32.08
C ASN A 485 -9.48 -21.34 33.27
N ILE A 486 -9.40 -20.03 33.11
CA ILE A 486 -9.81 -19.09 34.16
C ILE A 486 -11.33 -19.10 34.25
N ALA A 487 -11.86 -19.48 35.40
CA ALA A 487 -13.27 -19.31 35.69
C ALA A 487 -13.59 -17.83 35.96
N LYS A 488 -14.73 -17.35 35.45
CA LYS A 488 -15.26 -16.05 35.87
C LYS A 488 -15.59 -16.11 37.37
N PRO A 489 -15.28 -15.07 38.15
CA PRO A 489 -15.61 -15.05 39.57
C PRO A 489 -17.13 -15.22 39.77
N SER A 490 -17.52 -15.99 40.78
CA SER A 490 -18.90 -15.97 41.30
C SER A 490 -19.19 -14.60 41.92
N ASP A 491 -20.44 -14.14 41.79
CA ASP A 491 -20.87 -12.77 42.15
C ASP A 491 -20.29 -12.32 43.51
N GLY A 492 -19.40 -11.32 43.46
CA GLY A 492 -18.80 -10.67 44.62
C GLY A 492 -17.34 -11.03 44.96
N THR A 493 -16.76 -12.10 44.38
CA THR A 493 -15.35 -12.43 44.64
C THR A 493 -14.42 -11.53 43.80
N PRO A 494 -13.45 -10.82 44.42
CA PRO A 494 -12.48 -10.03 43.67
C PRO A 494 -11.68 -10.89 42.68
N TYR A 495 -11.42 -10.38 41.47
CA TYR A 495 -10.67 -11.06 40.42
C TYR A 495 -9.34 -11.63 40.91
N ILE A 496 -8.53 -10.83 41.60
CA ILE A 496 -7.25 -11.26 42.19
C ILE A 496 -7.44 -12.50 43.08
N LYS A 497 -8.39 -12.45 44.01
CA LYS A 497 -8.64 -13.55 44.96
C LYS A 497 -9.06 -14.82 44.23
N SER A 498 -9.94 -14.69 43.24
CA SER A 498 -10.39 -15.83 42.43
C SER A 498 -9.22 -16.45 41.64
N PHE A 499 -8.34 -15.64 41.07
CA PHE A 499 -7.16 -16.10 40.34
C PHE A 499 -6.20 -16.86 41.26
N CYS A 500 -5.81 -16.26 42.39
CA CYS A 500 -4.90 -16.88 43.36
C CYS A 500 -5.44 -18.22 43.87
N GLN A 501 -6.72 -18.28 44.26
CA GLN A 501 -7.35 -19.53 44.70
C GLN A 501 -7.30 -20.63 43.63
N GLN A 502 -7.55 -20.28 42.37
CA GLN A 502 -7.51 -21.25 41.27
C GLN A 502 -6.09 -21.75 41.02
N VAL A 503 -5.10 -20.85 40.93
CA VAL A 503 -3.68 -21.21 40.76
C VAL A 503 -3.20 -22.10 41.90
N GLU A 504 -3.51 -21.73 43.14
CA GLU A 504 -3.10 -22.48 44.32
C GLU A 504 -3.75 -23.86 44.41
N THR A 505 -4.98 -24.00 43.90
CA THR A 505 -5.69 -25.29 43.84
C THR A 505 -5.12 -26.17 42.73
N GLU A 506 -5.03 -25.65 41.50
CA GLU A 506 -4.60 -26.41 40.32
C GLU A 506 -3.12 -26.79 40.39
N PHE A 507 -2.28 -25.97 41.03
CA PHE A 507 -0.83 -26.20 41.16
C PHE A 507 -0.38 -26.46 42.60
N ALA A 508 -1.27 -26.95 43.47
CA ALA A 508 -1.00 -27.24 44.88
C ALA A 508 0.25 -28.12 45.10
N GLU A 509 0.51 -29.09 44.21
CA GLU A 509 1.65 -30.00 44.31
C GLU A 509 3.01 -29.32 44.09
N PHE A 510 3.03 -28.15 43.45
CA PHE A 510 4.25 -27.35 43.23
C PHE A 510 4.44 -26.28 44.30
N ILE A 511 3.36 -25.88 44.97
CA ILE A 511 3.37 -24.84 46.00
C ILE A 511 3.63 -25.44 47.38
N SER A 512 3.06 -26.61 47.69
CA SER A 512 3.25 -27.28 48.98
C SER A 512 4.72 -27.66 49.22
N GLU A 513 5.22 -27.43 50.44
CA GLU A 513 6.43 -28.08 50.91
C GLU A 513 6.12 -29.56 51.06
N LYS A 514 6.67 -30.42 50.20
CA LYS A 514 6.84 -31.81 50.61
C LYS A 514 7.84 -31.80 51.76
N ASN A 515 7.31 -31.76 52.99
CA ASN A 515 7.99 -32.35 54.14
C ASN A 515 8.17 -33.84 53.81
N ILE A 516 9.27 -34.16 53.15
CA ILE A 516 9.77 -35.54 53.11
C ILE A 516 10.37 -35.75 54.48
N GLN A 517 9.57 -36.35 55.36
CA GLN A 517 10.00 -36.82 56.66
C GLN A 517 10.81 -38.11 56.52
#